data_AF-A0A9E3VWE1-F1
#
_entry.id   AF-A0A9E3VWE1-F1
#
_cell.length_a   1.000
_cell.length_b   1.000
_cell.length_c   1.000
_cell.angle_alpha   90.00
_cell.angle_beta   90.00
_cell.angle_gamma   90.00
#
_symmetry.space_group_name_H-M   'P 1'
#
loop_
_entity.id
_entity.type
_entity.pdbx_description
1 polymer ?
#
loop_
_entity_poly.entity_id
_entity_poly.type
_entity_poly.pdbx_seq_one_letter_code
_entity_poly.pdbx_strand_id
1 'polypeptide(L)'
;MTLATLRGSLRFRLLLGTLFWIAATILVAGWGLGNMFRQHVELQFHAELKTHLDQLTAQLALDDRGQPMLAMPLSDPRLNKPFAGLYWQIDRLASAGLPASPAVMRSRSLWDQVLRVPADAPASGDIHQHRIAGPQGEMLGMIERSVRIGDLPLRLIVAADEGLMIEPVARFNKELWLALGVLGLGLALAALVQVFVGLAPLQK
;
A
#
# COMPACT_ATOMS: atom_id res chain seq x y z
N MET A 1 20.15 -59.94 5.43
CA MET A 1 18.91 -59.25 5.00
C MET A 1 18.82 -57.78 5.43
N THR A 2 19.93 -57.08 5.71
CA THR A 2 19.89 -55.75 6.38
C THR A 2 20.45 -54.57 5.55
N LEU A 3 21.11 -54.80 4.42
CA LEU A 3 21.72 -53.72 3.61
C LEU A 3 20.73 -53.03 2.65
N ALA A 4 19.69 -53.74 2.21
CA ALA A 4 18.68 -53.20 1.28
C ALA A 4 17.72 -52.21 1.95
N THR A 5 17.34 -52.46 3.21
CA THR A 5 16.47 -51.58 4.01
C THR A 5 17.20 -50.29 4.43
N LEU A 6 18.50 -50.40 4.77
CA LEU A 6 19.34 -49.23 5.09
C LEU A 6 19.55 -48.31 3.89
N ARG A 7 19.77 -48.85 2.68
CA ARG A 7 19.88 -48.07 1.43
C ARG A 7 18.57 -47.37 1.05
N GLY A 8 17.43 -48.01 1.27
CA GLY A 8 16.11 -47.37 1.14
C GLY A 8 15.94 -46.20 2.12
N SER A 9 16.38 -46.38 3.38
CA SER A 9 16.28 -45.33 4.41
C SER A 9 17.16 -44.11 4.14
N LEU A 10 18.35 -44.30 3.55
CA LEU A 10 19.28 -43.20 3.23
C LEU A 10 18.79 -42.38 2.03
N ARG A 11 18.33 -43.05 0.97
CA ARG A 11 17.74 -42.41 -0.23
C ARG A 11 16.52 -41.57 0.15
N PHE A 12 15.66 -42.15 0.99
CA PHE A 12 14.45 -41.49 1.46
C PHE A 12 14.77 -40.29 2.38
N ARG A 13 15.73 -40.42 3.30
CA ARG A 13 16.18 -39.29 4.15
C ARG A 13 16.77 -38.15 3.33
N LEU A 14 17.60 -38.44 2.33
CA LEU A 14 18.19 -37.41 1.47
C LEU A 14 17.10 -36.71 0.66
N LEU A 15 16.18 -37.47 0.05
CA LEU A 15 15.08 -36.90 -0.71
C LEU A 15 14.15 -36.04 0.15
N LEU A 16 13.78 -36.52 1.34
CA LEU A 16 13.01 -35.73 2.31
C LEU A 16 13.73 -34.45 2.71
N GLY A 17 15.03 -34.53 2.97
CA GLY A 17 15.86 -33.36 3.29
C GLY A 17 15.86 -32.34 2.15
N THR A 18 16.05 -32.79 0.90
CA THR A 18 16.03 -31.92 -0.28
C THR A 18 14.66 -31.30 -0.51
N LEU A 19 13.57 -32.09 -0.46
CA LEU A 19 12.20 -31.57 -0.62
C LEU A 19 11.85 -30.57 0.48
N PHE A 20 12.21 -30.88 1.73
CA PHE A 20 12.04 -29.97 2.86
C PHE A 20 12.79 -28.67 2.61
N TRP A 21 14.04 -28.73 2.14
CA TRP A 21 14.85 -27.53 1.90
C TRP A 21 14.33 -26.70 0.72
N ILE A 22 13.87 -27.35 -0.35
CA ILE A 22 13.19 -26.70 -1.49
C ILE A 22 11.95 -25.96 -0.99
N ALA A 23 11.08 -26.65 -0.25
CA ALA A 23 9.86 -26.05 0.30
C ALA A 23 10.18 -24.88 1.23
N ALA A 24 11.12 -25.06 2.17
CA ALA A 24 11.53 -24.00 3.08
C ALA A 24 12.08 -22.77 2.33
N THR A 25 12.93 -22.98 1.32
CA THR A 25 13.50 -21.88 0.52
C THR A 25 12.42 -21.14 -0.27
N ILE A 26 11.49 -21.87 -0.89
CA ILE A 26 10.37 -21.28 -1.64
C ILE A 26 9.46 -20.47 -0.73
N LEU A 27 9.15 -20.98 0.47
CA LEU A 27 8.32 -20.28 1.44
C LEU A 27 8.98 -18.97 1.89
N VAL A 28 10.28 -19.00 2.21
CA VAL A 28 11.05 -17.81 2.60
C VAL A 28 11.09 -16.79 1.45
N ALA A 29 11.37 -17.26 0.23
CA ALA A 29 11.41 -16.39 -0.95
C ALA A 29 10.04 -15.74 -1.23
N GLY A 30 8.97 -16.53 -1.25
CA GLY A 30 7.61 -16.04 -1.50
C GLY A 30 7.14 -15.04 -0.45
N TRP A 31 7.40 -15.34 0.82
CA TRP A 31 7.11 -14.41 1.92
C TRP A 31 7.93 -13.11 1.79
N GLY A 32 9.23 -13.21 1.54
CA GLY A 32 10.12 -12.05 1.41
C GLY A 32 9.74 -11.15 0.24
N LEU A 33 9.57 -11.72 -0.96
CA LEU A 33 9.16 -10.99 -2.16
C LEU A 33 7.78 -10.33 -2.00
N GLY A 34 6.81 -11.06 -1.43
CA GLY A 34 5.48 -10.51 -1.16
C GLY A 34 5.51 -9.33 -0.19
N ASN A 35 6.35 -9.40 0.85
CA ASN A 35 6.51 -8.31 1.82
C ASN A 35 7.22 -7.10 1.21
N MET A 36 8.28 -7.31 0.44
CA MET A 36 9.00 -6.23 -0.26
C MET A 36 8.09 -5.50 -1.23
N PHE A 37 7.26 -6.22 -1.99
CA PHE A 37 6.30 -5.61 -2.90
C PHE A 37 5.26 -4.78 -2.16
N ARG A 38 4.67 -5.32 -1.09
CA ARG A 38 3.72 -4.58 -0.25
C ARG A 38 4.32 -3.27 0.26
N GLN A 39 5.51 -3.34 0.85
CA GLN A 39 6.19 -2.17 1.38
C GLN A 39 6.47 -1.13 0.29
N HIS A 40 6.88 -1.58 -0.91
CA HIS A 40 7.11 -0.68 -2.03
C HIS A 40 5.83 0.05 -2.46
N VAL A 41 4.70 -0.67 -2.58
CA VAL A 41 3.40 -0.08 -2.95
C VAL A 41 2.91 0.89 -1.88
N GLU A 42 3.06 0.57 -0.60
CA GLU A 42 2.70 1.46 0.52
C GLU A 42 3.52 2.76 0.49
N LEU A 43 4.84 2.66 0.32
CA LEU A 43 5.72 3.83 0.17
C LEU A 43 5.35 4.69 -1.03
N GLN A 44 5.05 4.06 -2.18
CA GLN A 44 4.62 4.77 -3.39
C GLN A 44 3.29 5.49 -3.18
N PHE A 45 2.33 4.83 -2.53
CA PHE A 45 1.02 5.40 -2.21
C PHE A 45 1.16 6.66 -1.35
N HIS A 46 1.94 6.61 -0.28
CA HIS A 46 2.16 7.78 0.57
C HIS A 46 2.96 8.89 -0.13
N ALA A 47 3.90 8.54 -1.02
CA ALA A 47 4.63 9.52 -1.82
C ALA A 47 3.71 10.25 -2.82
N GLU A 48 2.75 9.55 -3.43
CA GLU A 48 1.73 10.12 -4.31
C GLU A 48 0.80 11.07 -3.52
N LEU A 49 0.31 10.64 -2.36
CA LEU A 49 -0.47 11.50 -1.47
C LEU A 49 0.30 12.77 -1.10
N LYS A 50 1.58 12.64 -0.74
CA LYS A 50 2.44 13.79 -0.41
C LYS A 50 2.60 14.73 -1.60
N THR A 51 2.76 14.19 -2.81
CA THR A 51 2.85 15.00 -4.03
C THR A 51 1.57 15.82 -4.24
N HIS A 52 0.40 15.21 -4.06
CA HIS A 52 -0.87 15.93 -4.14
C HIS A 52 -1.05 16.96 -3.03
N LEU A 53 -0.59 16.67 -1.81
CA LEU A 53 -0.61 17.62 -0.70
C LEU A 53 0.32 18.81 -0.96
N ASP A 54 1.50 18.56 -1.53
CA ASP A 54 2.45 19.61 -1.92
C ASP A 54 1.87 20.47 -3.06
N GLN A 55 1.20 19.86 -4.05
CA GLN A 55 0.44 20.58 -5.08
C GLN A 55 -0.70 21.42 -4.50
N LEU A 56 -1.49 20.86 -3.58
CA LEU A 56 -2.57 21.56 -2.89
C LEU A 56 -2.03 22.76 -2.12
N THR A 57 -0.90 22.58 -1.42
CA THR A 57 -0.23 23.64 -0.68
C THR A 57 0.27 24.75 -1.62
N ALA A 58 0.87 24.38 -2.76
CA ALA A 58 1.42 25.34 -3.72
C ALA A 58 0.34 26.15 -4.46
N GLN A 59 -0.84 25.57 -4.69
CA GLN A 59 -1.94 26.22 -5.40
C GLN A 59 -2.88 27.00 -4.47
N LEU A 60 -2.76 26.84 -3.16
CA LEU A 60 -3.60 27.49 -2.19
C LEU A 60 -3.24 28.98 -2.07
N ALA A 61 -4.22 29.83 -2.34
CA ALA A 61 -4.13 31.28 -2.24
C ALA A 61 -5.31 31.84 -1.44
N LEU A 62 -5.24 33.13 -1.08
CA LEU A 62 -6.39 33.87 -0.55
C LEU A 62 -6.97 34.73 -1.67
N ASP A 63 -8.29 34.80 -1.72
CA ASP A 63 -9.02 35.75 -2.58
C ASP A 63 -9.02 37.17 -2.03
N ASP A 64 -9.54 38.11 -2.82
CA ASP A 64 -9.67 39.52 -2.43
C ASP A 64 -10.53 39.72 -1.16
N ARG A 65 -11.28 38.69 -0.74
CA ARG A 65 -12.12 38.65 0.46
C ARG A 65 -11.46 37.87 1.61
N GLY A 66 -10.19 37.47 1.46
CA GLY A 66 -9.44 36.69 2.44
C GLY A 66 -9.95 35.25 2.63
N GLN A 67 -10.68 34.69 1.66
CA GLN A 67 -11.13 33.29 1.68
C GLN A 67 -10.13 32.39 0.92
N PRO A 68 -9.95 31.13 1.36
CA PRO A 68 -9.09 30.19 0.66
C PRO A 68 -9.66 29.86 -0.73
N MET A 69 -8.82 29.98 -1.75
CA MET A 69 -9.09 29.55 -3.11
C MET A 69 -7.92 28.75 -3.69
N LEU A 70 -8.16 28.02 -4.78
CA LEU A 70 -7.10 27.40 -5.56
C LEU A 70 -6.83 28.23 -6.81
N ALA A 71 -5.58 28.66 -7.01
CA ALA A 71 -5.16 29.42 -8.19
C ALA A 71 -5.30 28.59 -9.47
N MET A 72 -5.01 27.30 -9.40
CA MET A 72 -5.24 26.32 -10.47
C MET A 72 -5.83 25.03 -9.90
N PRO A 73 -6.67 24.31 -10.66
CA PRO A 73 -7.12 22.98 -10.26
C PRO A 73 -5.92 22.03 -10.16
N LEU A 74 -6.00 21.08 -9.22
CA LEU A 74 -4.99 20.02 -9.09
C LEU A 74 -4.96 19.16 -10.36
N SER A 75 -3.78 18.64 -10.70
CA SER A 75 -3.52 18.01 -11.99
C SER A 75 -4.19 16.64 -12.17
N ASP A 76 -4.57 15.95 -11.10
CA ASP A 76 -5.19 14.62 -11.19
C ASP A 76 -6.68 14.70 -11.55
N PRO A 77 -7.11 14.13 -12.68
CA PRO A 77 -8.51 14.17 -13.11
C PRO A 77 -9.47 13.43 -12.18
N ARG A 78 -9.01 12.48 -11.35
CA ARG A 78 -9.84 11.77 -10.35
C ARG A 78 -10.43 12.74 -9.34
N LEU A 79 -9.73 13.83 -9.02
CA LEU A 79 -10.23 14.87 -8.09
C LEU A 79 -11.49 15.59 -8.59
N ASN A 80 -11.76 15.49 -9.90
CA ASN A 80 -12.93 16.07 -10.55
C ASN A 80 -14.06 15.06 -10.83
N LYS A 81 -13.83 13.78 -10.53
CA LYS A 81 -14.81 12.70 -10.76
C LYS A 81 -15.44 12.30 -9.42
N PRO A 82 -16.77 12.35 -9.28
CA PRO A 82 -17.46 11.94 -8.05
C PRO A 82 -17.03 10.53 -7.63
N PHE A 83 -16.68 10.36 -6.35
CA PHE A 83 -16.32 9.09 -5.72
C PHE A 83 -15.22 8.29 -6.45
N ALA A 84 -14.22 9.00 -6.99
CA ALA A 84 -13.11 8.37 -7.73
C ALA A 84 -11.97 7.83 -6.84
N GLY A 85 -12.16 7.77 -5.51
CA GLY A 85 -11.16 7.23 -4.59
C GLY A 85 -9.94 8.11 -4.34
N LEU A 86 -9.92 9.36 -4.81
CA LEU A 86 -8.91 10.36 -4.48
C LEU A 86 -9.61 11.66 -4.11
N TYR A 87 -9.27 12.23 -2.97
CA TYR A 87 -10.00 13.31 -2.33
C TYR A 87 -9.05 14.34 -1.73
N TRP A 88 -9.47 15.60 -1.70
CA TRP A 88 -8.81 16.61 -0.88
C TRP A 88 -9.86 17.48 -0.18
N GLN A 89 -9.50 17.96 1.00
CA GLN A 89 -10.31 18.84 1.82
C GLN A 89 -9.42 19.88 2.47
N ILE A 90 -9.93 21.09 2.63
CA ILE A 90 -9.29 22.14 3.41
C ILE A 90 -10.24 22.49 4.55
N ASP A 91 -9.74 22.39 5.76
CA ASP A 91 -10.44 22.81 6.97
C ASP A 91 -9.83 24.11 7.48
N ARG A 92 -10.68 24.96 8.06
CA ARG A 92 -10.25 26.14 8.81
C ARG A 92 -10.17 25.77 10.27
N LEU A 93 -8.98 25.91 10.86
CA LEU A 93 -8.79 25.71 12.28
C LEU A 93 -9.27 26.96 13.05
N ALA A 94 -9.61 26.77 14.32
CA ALA A 94 -10.01 27.90 15.16
C ALA A 94 -8.84 28.91 15.28
N SER A 95 -9.16 30.20 15.11
CA SER A 95 -8.22 31.31 15.29
C SER A 95 -8.93 32.43 16.05
N ALA A 96 -8.20 33.43 16.55
CA ALA A 96 -8.76 34.52 17.35
C ALA A 96 -9.94 35.20 16.64
N GLY A 97 -11.17 34.95 17.11
CA GLY A 97 -12.40 35.50 16.55
C GLY A 97 -13.05 34.70 15.40
N LEU A 98 -12.47 33.57 14.99
CA LEU A 98 -12.98 32.71 13.91
C LEU A 98 -13.17 31.26 14.39
N PRO A 99 -14.40 30.72 14.35
CA PRO A 99 -14.64 29.33 14.71
C PRO A 99 -14.00 28.37 13.71
N ALA A 100 -13.66 27.17 14.16
CA ALA A 100 -13.23 26.09 13.27
C ALA A 100 -14.38 25.74 12.31
N SER A 101 -14.05 25.53 11.04
CA SER A 101 -15.01 25.14 10.00
C SER A 101 -14.39 24.03 9.15
N PRO A 102 -14.94 22.81 9.17
CA PRO A 102 -14.50 21.76 8.26
C PRO A 102 -14.94 22.09 6.82
N ALA A 103 -14.21 21.53 5.86
CA ALA A 103 -14.52 21.59 4.43
C ALA A 103 -14.86 23.00 3.91
N VAL A 104 -14.07 24.01 4.31
CA VAL A 104 -14.17 25.35 3.69
C VAL A 104 -13.90 25.28 2.19
N MET A 105 -13.12 24.29 1.77
CA MET A 105 -12.96 23.92 0.38
C MET A 105 -12.78 22.40 0.27
N ARG A 106 -13.26 21.79 -0.81
CA ARG A 106 -13.12 20.35 -1.04
C ARG A 106 -13.08 20.01 -2.53
N SER A 107 -12.52 18.85 -2.84
CA SER A 107 -12.53 18.29 -4.19
C SER A 107 -13.95 17.99 -4.67
N ARG A 108 -14.16 17.99 -5.99
CA ARG A 108 -15.44 17.56 -6.59
C ARG A 108 -15.66 16.06 -6.43
N SER A 109 -14.58 15.29 -6.26
CA SER A 109 -14.66 13.86 -5.97
C SER A 109 -15.36 13.54 -4.65
N LEU A 110 -15.37 14.45 -3.67
CA LEU A 110 -16.14 14.30 -2.44
C LEU A 110 -17.64 14.57 -2.61
N TRP A 111 -18.06 15.17 -3.75
CA TRP A 111 -19.44 15.54 -4.03
C TRP A 111 -20.08 16.39 -2.91
N ASP A 112 -21.02 15.82 -2.16
CA ASP A 112 -21.72 16.42 -1.04
C ASP A 112 -21.12 16.04 0.33
N GLN A 113 -20.14 15.14 0.37
CA GLN A 113 -19.56 14.59 1.59
C GLN A 113 -18.39 15.40 2.16
N VAL A 114 -18.21 15.26 3.47
CA VAL A 114 -17.14 15.90 4.25
C VAL A 114 -16.38 14.79 4.98
N LEU A 115 -15.07 14.76 4.81
CA LEU A 115 -14.21 13.80 5.48
C LEU A 115 -14.21 14.08 6.99
N ARG A 116 -14.45 13.03 7.77
CA ARG A 116 -14.35 13.08 9.23
C ARG A 116 -12.92 12.80 9.62
N VAL A 117 -12.21 13.87 9.96
CA VAL A 117 -10.79 13.80 10.30
C VAL A 117 -10.61 13.79 11.82
N PRO A 118 -9.68 12.97 12.35
CA PRO A 118 -9.23 13.04 13.73
C PRO A 118 -8.87 14.47 14.21
N ALA A 119 -9.14 14.80 15.47
CA ALA A 119 -9.03 16.17 15.98
C ALA A 119 -7.60 16.59 16.38
N ASP A 120 -6.64 15.69 16.27
CA ASP A 120 -5.22 15.95 16.42
C ASP A 120 -4.71 16.85 15.30
N ALA A 121 -4.54 18.14 15.61
CA ALA A 121 -3.89 19.08 14.71
C ALA A 121 -2.37 18.85 14.78
N PRO A 122 -1.70 18.54 13.65
CA PRO A 122 -0.24 18.49 13.60
C PRO A 122 0.38 19.83 14.04
N ALA A 123 1.60 19.79 14.57
CA ALA A 123 2.37 21.04 14.67
C ALA A 123 2.56 21.62 13.26
N SER A 124 2.63 22.96 13.15
CA SER A 124 2.66 23.65 11.86
C SER A 124 3.78 23.12 10.96
N GLY A 125 3.42 22.61 9.78
CA GLY A 125 4.36 22.04 8.81
C GLY A 125 4.55 20.53 8.87
N ASP A 126 4.20 19.87 9.97
CA ASP A 126 4.31 18.42 10.09
C ASP A 126 3.23 17.71 9.26
N ILE A 127 3.60 16.54 8.73
CA ILE A 127 2.68 15.67 8.00
C ILE A 127 2.27 14.53 8.91
N HIS A 128 0.96 14.44 9.21
CA HIS A 128 0.41 13.26 9.88
C HIS A 128 -0.25 12.32 8.88
N GLN A 129 -0.29 11.04 9.24
CA GLN A 129 -0.92 9.98 8.46
C GLN A 129 -2.01 9.32 9.27
N HIS A 130 -3.18 9.15 8.67
CA HIS A 130 -4.35 8.55 9.32
C HIS A 130 -5.05 7.58 8.38
N ARG A 131 -5.83 6.68 8.97
CA ARG A 131 -6.83 5.87 8.27
C ARG A 131 -8.20 6.36 8.67
N ILE A 132 -9.03 6.70 7.69
CA ILE A 132 -10.38 7.22 7.91
C ILE A 132 -11.40 6.50 7.02
N ALA A 133 -12.67 6.52 7.42
CA ALA A 133 -13.74 6.04 6.57
C ALA A 133 -14.02 7.05 5.44
N GLY A 134 -14.11 6.53 4.23
CA GLY A 134 -14.43 7.26 3.01
C GLY A 134 -15.92 7.44 2.78
N PRO A 135 -16.27 8.22 1.74
CA PRO A 135 -17.64 8.59 1.45
C PRO A 135 -18.56 7.40 1.09
N GLN A 136 -18.02 6.33 0.50
CA GLN A 136 -18.76 5.11 0.17
C GLN A 136 -18.51 3.98 1.17
N GLY A 137 -17.91 4.29 2.33
CA GLY A 137 -17.57 3.31 3.37
C GLY A 137 -16.25 2.57 3.13
N GLU A 138 -15.50 2.94 2.09
CA GLU A 138 -14.15 2.44 1.84
C GLU A 138 -13.16 2.95 2.91
N MET A 139 -12.05 2.24 3.12
CA MET A 139 -10.99 2.75 3.99
C MET A 139 -10.07 3.66 3.18
N LEU A 140 -9.84 4.88 3.68
CA LEU A 140 -8.94 5.82 3.05
C LEU A 140 -7.64 5.93 3.85
N GLY A 141 -6.53 5.84 3.13
CA GLY A 141 -5.24 6.33 3.60
C GLY A 141 -5.21 7.84 3.42
N MET A 142 -4.97 8.56 4.50
CA MET A 142 -5.04 10.01 4.55
C MET A 142 -3.73 10.59 5.04
N ILE A 143 -3.33 11.70 4.46
CA ILE A 143 -2.29 12.57 5.00
C ILE A 143 -2.80 14.00 5.14
N GLU A 144 -2.15 14.75 6.01
CA GLU A 144 -2.52 16.13 6.28
C GLU A 144 -1.35 17.00 6.68
N ARG A 145 -1.51 18.31 6.49
CA ARG A 145 -0.56 19.33 6.93
C ARG A 145 -1.30 20.58 7.39
N SER A 146 -0.88 21.12 8.53
CA SER A 146 -1.32 22.45 8.96
C SER A 146 -0.42 23.54 8.37
N VAL A 147 -1.03 24.55 7.75
CA VAL A 147 -0.37 25.72 7.18
C VAL A 147 -1.05 26.99 7.66
N ARG A 148 -0.32 28.11 7.67
CA ARG A 148 -0.88 29.43 7.99
C ARG A 148 -0.65 30.37 6.82
N ILE A 149 -1.73 30.91 6.27
CA ILE A 149 -1.68 31.88 5.17
C ILE A 149 -2.21 33.20 5.69
N GLY A 150 -1.35 34.22 5.79
CA GLY A 150 -1.63 35.42 6.58
C GLY A 150 -1.89 35.04 8.05
N ASP A 151 -3.08 35.35 8.55
CA ASP A 151 -3.53 35.01 9.91
C ASP A 151 -4.56 33.85 9.96
N LEU A 152 -4.77 33.16 8.84
CA LEU A 152 -5.71 32.04 8.73
C LEU A 152 -4.98 30.69 8.89
N PRO A 153 -5.20 29.95 9.99
CA PRO A 153 -4.71 28.59 10.12
C PRO A 153 -5.61 27.64 9.35
N LEU A 154 -5.02 26.91 8.39
CA LEU A 154 -5.69 25.97 7.51
C LEU A 154 -5.08 24.57 7.69
N ARG A 155 -5.91 23.54 7.66
CA ARG A 155 -5.48 22.14 7.62
C ARG A 155 -5.79 21.60 6.22
N LEU A 156 -4.75 21.22 5.51
CA LEU A 156 -4.83 20.65 4.18
C LEU A 156 -4.83 19.14 4.31
N ILE A 157 -5.79 18.49 3.66
CA ILE A 157 -6.03 17.06 3.77
C ILE A 157 -6.06 16.47 2.37
N VAL A 158 -5.35 15.37 2.17
CA VAL A 158 -5.45 14.53 0.98
C VAL A 158 -5.67 13.10 1.42
N ALA A 159 -6.66 12.44 0.84
CA ALA A 159 -7.00 11.06 1.15
C ALA A 159 -7.23 10.26 -0.13
N ALA A 160 -6.81 9.00 -0.13
CA ALA A 160 -7.07 8.08 -1.23
C ALA A 160 -7.52 6.72 -0.73
N ASP A 161 -8.27 6.01 -1.56
CA ASP A 161 -8.75 4.66 -1.29
C ASP A 161 -7.56 3.69 -1.15
N GLU A 162 -7.52 2.97 -0.02
CA GLU A 162 -6.52 1.93 0.22
C GLU A 162 -6.68 0.74 -0.74
N GLY A 163 -7.82 0.59 -1.40
CA GLY A 163 -8.00 -0.35 -2.51
C GLY A 163 -6.92 -0.20 -3.58
N LEU A 164 -6.43 1.02 -3.81
CA LEU A 164 -5.34 1.31 -4.75
C LEU A 164 -4.00 0.66 -4.37
N MET A 165 -3.78 0.32 -3.09
CA MET A 165 -2.62 -0.47 -2.65
C MET A 165 -2.94 -1.94 -2.41
N ILE A 166 -4.14 -2.25 -1.89
CA ILE A 166 -4.51 -3.59 -1.45
C ILE A 166 -4.73 -4.51 -2.67
N GLU A 167 -5.43 -4.05 -3.70
CA GLU A 167 -5.74 -4.88 -4.86
C GLU A 167 -4.50 -5.28 -5.66
N PRO A 168 -3.55 -4.38 -5.99
CA PRO A 168 -2.31 -4.75 -6.67
C PRO A 168 -1.47 -5.75 -5.86
N VAL A 169 -1.38 -5.57 -4.54
CA VAL A 169 -0.64 -6.47 -3.65
C VAL A 169 -1.27 -7.86 -3.61
N ALA A 170 -2.61 -7.94 -3.54
CA ALA A 170 -3.31 -9.22 -3.56
C ALA A 170 -3.11 -9.96 -4.89
N ARG A 171 -3.20 -9.24 -6.01
CA ARG A 171 -2.99 -9.80 -7.36
C ARG A 171 -1.56 -10.32 -7.53
N PHE A 172 -0.57 -9.51 -7.17
CA PHE A 172 0.84 -9.89 -7.25
C PHE A 172 1.13 -11.13 -6.40
N ASN A 173 0.65 -11.17 -5.15
CA ASN A 173 0.86 -12.32 -4.27
C ASN A 173 0.26 -13.61 -4.84
N LYS A 174 -0.93 -13.52 -5.45
CA LYS A 174 -1.55 -14.68 -6.12
C LYS A 174 -0.68 -15.19 -7.27
N GLU A 175 -0.21 -14.30 -8.13
CA GLU A 175 0.65 -14.66 -9.27
C GLU A 175 2.00 -15.22 -8.80
N LEU A 176 2.60 -14.63 -7.77
CA LEU A 176 3.84 -15.08 -7.15
C LEU A 176 3.70 -16.51 -6.61
N TRP A 177 2.66 -16.81 -5.84
CA TRP A 177 2.44 -18.15 -5.29
C TRP A 177 2.16 -19.19 -6.37
N LEU A 178 1.45 -18.83 -7.44
CA LEU A 178 1.26 -19.71 -8.59
C LEU A 178 2.59 -20.03 -9.28
N ALA A 179 3.42 -19.02 -9.55
CA ALA A 179 4.73 -19.20 -10.16
C ALA A 179 5.67 -20.06 -9.27
N LEU A 180 5.70 -19.77 -7.97
CA LEU A 180 6.46 -20.55 -6.99
C LEU A 180 5.95 -21.99 -6.86
N GLY A 181 4.64 -22.21 -6.96
CA GLY A 181 4.03 -23.55 -6.97
C GLY A 181 4.48 -24.37 -8.18
N VAL A 182 4.45 -23.77 -9.38
CA VAL A 182 4.93 -24.41 -10.62
C VAL A 182 6.43 -24.72 -10.52
N LEU A 183 7.23 -23.77 -10.04
CA LEU A 183 8.66 -23.96 -9.85
C LEU A 183 8.95 -25.07 -8.83
N GLY A 184 8.28 -25.04 -7.68
CA GLY A 184 8.43 -26.04 -6.62
C GLY A 184 8.06 -27.44 -7.08
N LEU A 185 6.99 -27.58 -7.86
CA LEU A 185 6.62 -28.85 -8.47
C LEU A 185 7.69 -29.34 -9.45
N GLY A 186 8.20 -28.46 -10.31
CA GLY A 186 9.29 -28.79 -11.24
C GLY A 186 10.56 -29.25 -10.53
N LEU A 187 10.96 -28.55 -9.47
CA LEU A 187 12.13 -28.91 -8.65
C LEU A 187 11.93 -30.23 -7.90
N ALA A 188 10.73 -30.47 -7.35
CA ALA A 188 10.41 -31.72 -6.68
C ALA A 188 10.45 -32.92 -7.65
N LEU A 189 9.89 -32.77 -8.84
CA LEU A 189 9.95 -33.78 -9.90
C LEU A 189 11.40 -34.05 -10.34
N ALA A 190 12.20 -32.99 -10.53
CA ALA A 190 13.61 -33.13 -10.86
C ALA A 190 14.40 -33.86 -9.76
N ALA A 191 14.18 -33.52 -8.49
CA ALA A 191 14.82 -34.18 -7.35
C ALA A 191 14.44 -35.67 -7.27
N LEU A 192 13.17 -36.01 -7.52
CA LEU A 192 12.72 -37.40 -7.61
C LEU A 192 13.48 -38.14 -8.72
N VAL A 193 13.48 -37.60 -9.95
CA VAL A 193 14.18 -38.21 -11.09
C VAL A 193 15.67 -38.35 -10.82
N GLN A 194 16.34 -37.35 -10.23
CA GLN A 194 17.75 -37.40 -9.87
C GLN A 194 18.07 -38.55 -8.90
N VAL A 195 17.23 -38.77 -7.88
CA VAL A 195 17.43 -39.85 -6.91
C VAL A 195 17.17 -41.23 -7.55
N PHE A 196 16.19 -41.35 -8.44
CA PHE A 196 15.88 -42.61 -9.14
C PHE A 196 16.92 -42.97 -10.20
N VAL A 197 17.31 -42.01 -11.06
CA VAL A 197 18.24 -42.22 -12.18
C VAL A 197 19.71 -42.18 -11.73
N GLY A 198 20.08 -41.25 -10.84
CA GLY A 198 21.46 -41.04 -10.40
C GLY A 198 22.05 -42.19 -9.57
N LEU A 199 21.21 -43.09 -9.04
CA LEU A 199 21.63 -44.26 -8.27
C LEU A 199 21.34 -45.60 -8.98
N ALA A 200 20.86 -45.55 -10.23
CA ALA A 200 20.63 -46.71 -11.08
C ALA A 200 21.89 -47.54 -11.46
N PRO A 201 23.15 -47.02 -11.47
CA PRO A 201 24.29 -47.85 -11.89
C PRO A 201 24.92 -48.74 -10.80
N LEU A 202 24.51 -48.66 -9.53
CA LEU A 202 25.15 -49.43 -8.42
C LEU A 202 24.64 -50.88 -8.28
N GLN A 203 24.11 -51.47 -9.37
CA GLN A 203 23.66 -52.87 -9.43
C GLN A 203 24.60 -53.78 -10.25
N LYS A 204 25.80 -53.32 -10.59
CA LYS A 204 26.88 -54.21 -11.04
C LYS A 204 28.01 -54.23 -10.02
#